data_AF-A0A838Z596-F1
#
_entry.id   AF-A0A838Z596-F1
#
_cell.length_a   1.000
_cell.length_b   1.000
_cell.length_c   1.000
_cell.angle_alpha   90.00
_cell.angle_beta   90.00
_cell.angle_gamma   90.00
#
_symmetry.space_group_name_H-M   'P 1'
#
loop_
_entity.id
_entity.type
_entity.pdbx_description
1 polymer ?
#
loop_
_entity_poly.entity_id
_entity_poly.type
_entity_poly.pdbx_seq_one_letter_code
_entity_poly.pdbx_strand_id
1 'polypeptide(L)'
;MKPLAILLMFVLISLSASAQTLDTLTAKRVFITTKIYRNGFKLSHGKILSLYKDTWQPKVKYKWGYYMNPVAPVVTVAGIGLAVVALKGKDATAIVKGNEVQYKIRSLPKLLIGIGLAGAGLCMIESSNELVQHSVDIYNAKLKNQKPAISFIQQINFGFTESNGVGLTLRF
;
A
#
# COMPACT_ATOMS: atom_id res chain seq x y z
N MET A 1 30.67 24.32 40.55
CA MET A 1 29.36 24.23 39.87
C MET A 1 29.46 23.89 38.37
N LYS A 2 30.51 23.21 37.90
CA LYS A 2 30.84 23.13 36.45
C LYS A 2 30.53 21.80 35.73
N PRO A 3 30.57 20.60 36.36
CA PRO A 3 30.37 19.35 35.60
C PRO A 3 28.90 19.04 35.31
N LEU A 4 27.98 19.42 36.20
CA LEU A 4 26.55 19.15 36.06
C LEU A 4 25.91 19.95 34.91
N ALA A 5 26.32 21.21 34.73
CA ALA A 5 25.83 22.05 33.62
C ALA A 5 26.31 21.55 32.24
N ILE A 6 27.53 21.02 32.16
CA ILE A 6 28.09 20.43 30.93
C ILE A 6 27.35 19.14 30.57
N LEU A 7 27.05 18.29 31.56
CA LEU A 7 26.29 17.06 31.36
C LEU A 7 24.85 17.37 30.93
N LEU A 8 24.22 18.39 31.52
CA LEU A 8 22.87 18.83 31.17
C LEU A 8 22.81 19.42 29.76
N MET A 9 23.85 20.15 29.32
CA MET A 9 23.99 20.61 27.94
C MET A 9 24.19 19.44 26.95
N PHE A 10 25.00 18.44 27.28
CA PHE A 10 25.18 17.25 26.43
C PHE A 10 23.88 16.45 26.28
N VAL A 11 23.10 16.31 27.36
CA VAL A 11 21.78 15.67 27.33
C VAL A 11 20.82 16.48 26.46
N LEU A 12 20.73 17.81 26.62
CA LEU A 12 19.87 18.67 25.81
C LEU A 12 20.21 18.66 24.31
N ILE A 13 21.50 18.60 23.95
CA ILE A 13 21.95 18.50 22.55
C ILE A 13 21.58 17.14 21.95
N SER A 14 21.68 16.05 22.73
CA SER A 14 21.30 14.71 22.27
C SER A 14 19.79 14.53 22.03
N LEU A 15 18.93 15.32 22.70
CA LEU A 15 17.48 15.32 22.46
C LEU A 15 17.05 16.04 21.17
N SER A 16 17.92 16.87 20.58
CA SER A 16 17.56 17.71 19.43
C SER A 16 17.72 17.00 18.07
N ALA A 17 18.33 15.80 18.05
CA ALA A 17 18.75 15.13 16.82
C ALA A 17 17.73 14.11 16.26
N SER A 18 16.52 14.03 16.79
CA SER A 18 15.53 13.01 16.37
C SER A 18 14.12 13.58 16.24
N ALA A 19 13.82 14.32 15.16
CA ALA A 19 12.41 14.57 14.76
C ALA A 19 12.20 15.09 13.33
N GLN A 20 13.04 14.79 12.35
CA GLN A 20 12.70 15.05 10.93
C GLN A 20 12.69 13.74 10.15
N THR A 21 11.76 12.85 10.51
CA THR A 21 11.39 11.75 9.63
C THR A 21 10.76 12.37 8.38
N LEU A 22 11.42 12.22 7.25
CA LEU A 22 10.86 12.54 5.93
C LEU A 22 9.43 11.98 5.88
N ASP A 23 8.46 12.83 5.57
CA ASP A 23 7.04 12.54 5.74
C ASP A 23 6.53 11.59 4.64
N THR A 24 7.03 10.35 4.68
CA THR A 24 6.85 9.32 3.66
C THR A 24 5.59 8.51 3.93
N LEU A 25 4.95 8.10 2.85
CA LEU A 25 3.82 7.18 2.90
C LEU A 25 4.34 5.74 2.99
N THR A 26 3.63 4.89 3.73
CA THR A 26 3.93 3.46 3.84
C THR A 26 2.73 2.65 3.38
N ALA A 27 2.93 1.74 2.43
CA ALA A 27 1.91 0.80 1.98
C ALA A 27 2.06 -0.51 2.77
N LYS A 28 1.01 -0.95 3.46
CA LYS A 28 0.99 -2.24 4.15
C LYS A 28 -0.06 -3.15 3.51
N ARG A 29 0.41 -4.26 2.97
CA ARG A 29 -0.42 -5.30 2.36
C ARG A 29 -1.01 -6.21 3.43
N VAL A 30 -2.29 -6.53 3.29
CA VAL A 30 -3.01 -7.52 4.10
C VAL A 30 -3.80 -8.39 3.12
N PHE A 31 -3.20 -9.51 2.68
CA PHE A 31 -3.71 -10.49 1.70
C PHE A 31 -4.57 -9.92 0.55
N ILE A 32 -5.82 -9.55 0.84
CA ILE A 32 -6.83 -9.04 -0.10
C ILE A 32 -6.67 -7.54 -0.40
N THR A 33 -6.13 -6.75 0.52
CA THR A 33 -6.08 -5.28 0.38
C THR A 33 -4.77 -4.68 0.84
N THR A 34 -4.33 -3.63 0.16
CA THR A 34 -3.23 -2.76 0.61
C THR A 34 -3.77 -1.47 1.21
N LYS A 35 -3.31 -1.13 2.42
CA LYS A 35 -3.68 0.09 3.14
C LYS A 35 -2.47 1.04 3.18
N ILE A 36 -2.72 2.34 3.03
CA ILE A 36 -1.67 3.37 3.08
C ILE A 36 -1.68 4.03 4.47
N TYR A 37 -0.50 4.23 5.03
CA TYR A 37 -0.24 4.86 6.32
C TYR A 37 0.71 6.04 6.15
N ARG A 38 0.64 6.98 7.08
CA ARG A 38 1.59 8.08 7.25
C ARG A 38 1.84 8.26 8.73
N ASN A 39 3.10 8.22 9.17
CA ASN A 39 3.49 8.31 10.58
C ASN A 39 2.72 7.32 11.47
N GLY A 40 2.52 6.09 10.99
CA GLY A 40 1.78 5.03 11.71
C GLY A 40 0.24 5.13 11.63
N PHE A 41 -0.34 6.22 11.13
CA PHE A 41 -1.79 6.38 11.02
C PHE A 41 -2.30 5.97 9.65
N LYS A 42 -3.36 5.15 9.62
CA LYS A 42 -4.04 4.77 8.38
C LYS A 42 -4.67 6.00 7.74
N LEU A 43 -4.37 6.24 6.47
CA LEU A 43 -4.96 7.34 5.72
C LEU A 43 -6.32 6.95 5.14
N SER A 44 -7.26 7.91 5.14
CA SER A 44 -8.54 7.77 4.44
C SER A 44 -8.38 8.05 2.95
N HIS A 45 -9.33 7.56 2.15
CA HIS A 45 -9.36 7.79 0.70
C HIS A 45 -9.26 9.27 0.34
N GLY A 46 -10.05 10.14 1.00
CA GLY A 46 -10.03 11.58 0.77
C GLY A 46 -8.67 12.21 1.09
N LYS A 47 -8.03 11.79 2.20
CA LYS A 47 -6.67 12.26 2.55
C LYS A 47 -5.65 11.82 1.49
N ILE A 48 -5.71 10.57 1.02
CA ILE A 48 -4.78 10.08 -0.02
C ILE A 48 -4.97 10.86 -1.33
N LEU A 49 -6.22 11.08 -1.76
CA LEU A 49 -6.49 11.88 -2.95
C LEU A 49 -6.07 13.34 -2.82
N SER A 50 -6.15 13.92 -1.61
CA SER A 50 -5.66 15.27 -1.36
C SER A 50 -4.14 15.35 -1.48
N LEU A 51 -3.41 14.33 -1.02
CA LEU A 51 -1.95 14.26 -1.16
C LEU A 51 -1.53 14.06 -2.62
N TYR A 52 -2.34 13.34 -3.40
CA TYR A 52 -2.08 13.11 -4.82
C TYR A 52 -2.68 14.18 -5.75
N LYS A 53 -3.18 15.29 -5.21
CA LYS A 53 -3.89 16.32 -5.99
C LYS A 53 -3.06 16.83 -7.16
N ASP A 54 -1.78 17.06 -6.92
CA ASP A 54 -0.84 17.67 -7.87
C ASP A 54 -0.05 16.63 -8.69
N THR A 55 -0.37 15.34 -8.52
CA THR A 55 0.33 14.23 -9.20
C THR A 55 -0.66 13.28 -9.84
N TRP A 56 -0.76 13.32 -11.17
CA TRP A 56 -1.71 12.50 -11.92
C TRP A 56 -1.41 10.99 -11.79
N GLN A 57 -0.15 10.57 -11.95
CA GLN A 57 0.22 9.14 -11.97
C GLN A 57 -0.13 8.39 -10.66
N PRO A 58 0.29 8.85 -9.45
CA PRO A 58 -0.13 8.22 -8.18
C PRO A 58 -1.65 8.19 -8.01
N LYS A 59 -2.32 9.30 -8.37
CA LYS A 59 -3.78 9.44 -8.24
C LYS A 59 -4.54 8.40 -9.06
N VAL A 60 -4.15 8.20 -10.32
CA VAL A 60 -4.83 7.24 -11.21
C VAL A 60 -4.60 5.82 -10.75
N LYS A 61 -3.35 5.44 -10.45
CA LYS A 61 -3.03 4.08 -9.95
C LYS A 61 -3.78 3.77 -8.66
N TYR A 62 -3.81 4.72 -7.71
CA TYR A 62 -4.55 4.56 -6.47
C TYR A 62 -6.05 4.42 -6.69
N LYS A 63 -6.66 5.22 -7.58
CA LYS A 63 -8.10 5.12 -7.89
C LYS A 63 -8.45 3.75 -8.47
N TRP A 64 -7.67 3.26 -9.43
CA TRP A 64 -7.90 1.94 -10.04
C TRP A 64 -7.80 0.82 -9.01
N GLY A 65 -6.73 0.78 -8.20
CA GLY A 65 -6.63 -0.20 -7.12
C GLY A 65 -7.76 -0.06 -6.09
N TYR A 66 -8.12 1.17 -5.71
CA TYR A 66 -9.21 1.39 -4.77
C TYR A 66 -10.55 0.83 -5.25
N TYR A 67 -10.88 1.00 -6.54
CA TYR A 67 -12.12 0.47 -7.11
C TYR A 67 -12.07 -1.04 -7.41
N MET A 68 -10.89 -1.59 -7.73
CA MET A 68 -10.73 -3.02 -7.94
C MET A 68 -10.85 -3.82 -6.63
N ASN A 69 -10.39 -3.27 -5.50
CA ASN A 69 -10.41 -3.94 -4.20
C ASN A 69 -11.76 -4.57 -3.79
N PRO A 70 -12.91 -3.87 -3.87
CA PRO A 70 -14.20 -4.48 -3.53
C PRO A 70 -14.72 -5.43 -4.61
N VAL A 71 -14.38 -5.20 -5.88
CA VAL A 71 -14.91 -5.99 -7.01
C VAL A 71 -14.21 -7.33 -7.12
N ALA A 72 -12.89 -7.36 -6.91
CA ALA A 72 -12.08 -8.55 -7.15
C ALA A 72 -12.49 -9.77 -6.30
N PRO A 73 -12.71 -9.65 -4.97
CA PRO A 73 -13.21 -10.77 -4.16
C PRO A 73 -14.59 -11.25 -4.58
N VAL A 74 -15.48 -10.34 -4.99
CA VAL A 74 -16.83 -10.68 -5.46
C VAL A 74 -16.75 -11.52 -6.73
N VAL A 75 -15.90 -11.13 -7.68
CA VAL A 75 -15.66 -11.90 -8.90
C VAL A 75 -15.07 -13.28 -8.58
N THR A 76 -14.11 -13.36 -7.65
CA THR A 76 -13.54 -14.65 -7.23
C THR A 76 -14.60 -15.58 -6.66
N VAL A 77 -15.42 -15.09 -5.72
CA VAL A 77 -16.49 -15.88 -5.09
C VAL A 77 -17.54 -16.31 -6.11
N ALA A 78 -17.92 -15.42 -7.03
CA ALA A 78 -18.87 -15.75 -8.11
C ALA A 78 -18.32 -16.87 -9.02
N GLY A 79 -17.03 -16.80 -9.37
CA GLY A 79 -16.37 -17.86 -10.15
C GLY A 79 -16.37 -19.21 -9.43
N ILE A 80 -16.03 -19.23 -8.15
CA ILE A 80 -16.07 -20.44 -7.32
C ILE A 80 -17.49 -21.01 -7.25
N GLY A 81 -18.49 -20.16 -6.99
CA GLY A 81 -19.90 -20.58 -6.93
C GLY A 81 -20.37 -21.23 -8.24
N LEU A 82 -20.00 -20.63 -9.37
CA LEU A 82 -20.35 -21.17 -10.69
C LEU A 82 -19.65 -22.51 -10.97
N ALA A 83 -18.39 -22.67 -10.57
CA ALA A 83 -17.68 -23.95 -10.65
C ALA A 83 -18.33 -25.04 -9.78
N VAL A 84 -18.74 -24.71 -8.55
CA VAL A 84 -19.45 -25.64 -7.64
C VAL A 84 -20.77 -26.09 -8.25
N VAL A 85 -21.56 -25.16 -8.80
CA VAL A 85 -22.83 -25.50 -9.47
C VAL A 85 -22.59 -26.40 -10.68
N ALA A 86 -21.54 -26.15 -11.45
CA ALA A 86 -21.17 -26.98 -12.59
C ALA A 86 -20.78 -28.41 -12.19
N LEU A 87 -20.05 -28.57 -11.08
CA LEU A 87 -19.64 -29.87 -10.54
C LEU A 87 -20.80 -30.66 -9.92
N LYS A 88 -21.69 -29.97 -9.17
CA LYS A 88 -22.89 -30.59 -8.59
C LYS A 88 -23.78 -31.19 -9.68
N GLY A 89 -23.86 -30.52 -10.83
CA GLY A 89 -24.65 -30.96 -11.96
C GLY A 89 -26.16 -30.92 -11.69
N LYS A 90 -26.94 -31.38 -12.67
CA LYS A 90 -28.39 -31.54 -12.56
C LYS A 90 -28.74 -33.02 -12.55
N ASP A 91 -29.71 -33.40 -11.72
CA ASP A 91 -30.31 -34.73 -11.77
C ASP A 91 -31.01 -34.95 -13.10
N ALA A 92 -30.78 -36.12 -13.68
CA ALA A 92 -31.43 -36.58 -14.88
C ALA A 92 -31.67 -38.08 -14.78
N THR A 93 -32.72 -38.53 -15.44
CA THR A 93 -33.07 -39.95 -15.56
C THR A 93 -33.05 -40.35 -17.03
N ALA A 94 -32.48 -41.52 -17.30
CA ALA A 94 -32.48 -42.13 -18.61
C ALA A 94 -32.90 -43.59 -18.49
N ILE A 95 -33.61 -44.09 -19.51
CA ILE A 95 -33.95 -45.51 -19.61
C ILE A 95 -32.82 -46.18 -20.39
N VAL A 96 -32.09 -47.08 -19.73
CA VAL A 96 -31.00 -47.86 -20.32
C VAL A 96 -31.35 -49.33 -20.22
N LYS A 97 -31.53 -50.00 -21.37
CA LYS A 97 -31.94 -51.42 -21.45
C LYS A 97 -33.22 -51.75 -20.65
N GLY A 98 -34.20 -50.84 -20.68
CA GLY A 98 -35.49 -51.01 -19.99
C GLY A 98 -35.50 -50.65 -18.50
N ASN A 99 -34.35 -50.32 -17.89
CA ASN A 99 -34.26 -49.87 -16.50
C ASN A 99 -34.08 -48.36 -16.41
N GLU A 100 -34.74 -47.72 -15.45
CA GLU A 100 -34.53 -46.31 -15.13
C GLU A 100 -33.23 -46.13 -14.35
N VAL A 101 -32.32 -45.32 -14.88
CA VAL A 101 -31.02 -45.03 -14.28
C VAL A 101 -30.94 -43.53 -13.99
N GLN A 102 -30.68 -43.18 -12.73
CA GLN A 102 -30.40 -41.81 -12.33
C GLN A 102 -28.93 -41.47 -12.57
N TYR A 103 -28.67 -40.30 -13.14
CA TYR A 103 -27.33 -39.80 -13.38
C TYR A 103 -27.28 -38.26 -13.25
N LYS A 104 -26.06 -37.71 -13.20
CA LYS A 104 -25.84 -36.26 -13.09
C LYS A 104 -25.29 -35.69 -14.39
N ILE A 105 -26.00 -34.72 -14.97
CA ILE A 105 -25.49 -33.95 -16.11
C ILE A 105 -24.63 -32.79 -15.58
N ARG A 106 -23.34 -32.80 -15.91
CA ARG A 106 -22.37 -31.74 -15.55
C ARG A 106 -21.99 -30.94 -16.79
N SER A 107 -21.77 -29.63 -16.61
CA SER A 107 -21.44 -28.72 -17.71
C SER A 107 -19.97 -28.32 -17.64
N LEU A 108 -19.15 -28.88 -18.52
CA LEU A 108 -17.73 -28.52 -18.64
C LEU A 108 -17.54 -27.02 -19.00
N PRO A 109 -18.32 -26.41 -19.92
CA PRO A 109 -18.20 -24.98 -20.20
C PRO A 109 -18.44 -24.10 -18.97
N LYS A 110 -19.46 -24.41 -18.15
CA LYS A 110 -19.71 -23.68 -16.90
C LYS A 110 -18.54 -23.85 -15.94
N LEU A 111 -18.02 -25.07 -15.79
CA LEU A 111 -16.88 -25.32 -14.91
C LEU A 111 -15.66 -24.47 -15.32
N LEU A 112 -15.32 -24.44 -16.60
CA LEU A 112 -14.20 -23.66 -17.13
C LEU A 112 -14.39 -22.15 -16.93
N ILE A 113 -15.59 -21.63 -17.20
CA ILE A 113 -15.90 -20.21 -16.94
C ILE A 113 -15.76 -19.88 -15.45
N GLY A 114 -16.24 -20.77 -14.57
CA GLY A 114 -16.14 -20.58 -13.12
C GLY A 114 -14.69 -20.51 -12.64
N ILE A 115 -13.84 -21.44 -13.10
CA ILE A 115 -12.40 -21.44 -12.80
C ILE A 115 -11.73 -20.19 -13.36
N GLY A 116 -12.05 -19.80 -14.60
CA GLY A 116 -11.51 -18.61 -15.24
C GLY A 116 -11.85 -17.33 -14.48
N LEU A 117 -13.11 -17.17 -14.06
CA LEU A 117 -13.55 -16.03 -13.25
C LEU A 117 -12.88 -16.02 -11.88
N ALA A 118 -12.74 -17.18 -11.23
CA ALA A 118 -12.06 -17.28 -9.95
C ALA A 118 -10.59 -16.82 -10.05
N GLY A 119 -9.88 -17.31 -11.06
CA GLY A 119 -8.50 -16.92 -11.36
C GLY A 119 -8.38 -15.43 -11.72
N ALA A 120 -9.26 -14.92 -12.58
CA ALA A 120 -9.29 -13.50 -12.93
C ALA A 120 -9.51 -12.61 -11.71
N GLY A 121 -10.41 -12.98 -10.80
CA GLY A 121 -10.63 -12.25 -9.56
C GLY A 121 -9.39 -12.24 -8.65
N LEU A 122 -8.67 -13.36 -8.53
CA LEU A 122 -7.40 -13.41 -7.78
C LEU A 122 -6.33 -12.50 -8.41
N CYS A 123 -6.21 -12.51 -9.74
CA CYS A 123 -5.29 -11.60 -10.45
C CYS A 123 -5.66 -10.13 -10.23
N MET A 124 -6.96 -9.80 -10.18
CA MET A 124 -7.41 -8.44 -9.87
C MET A 124 -7.06 -8.03 -8.43
N ILE A 125 -7.12 -8.94 -7.46
CA ILE A 125 -6.67 -8.69 -6.08
C ILE A 125 -5.18 -8.33 -6.08
N GLU A 126 -4.35 -9.12 -6.76
CA GLU A 126 -2.91 -8.89 -6.84
C GLU A 126 -2.61 -7.54 -7.51
N SER A 127 -3.21 -7.32 -8.68
CA SER A 127 -3.03 -6.10 -9.47
C SER A 127 -3.49 -4.86 -8.71
N SER A 128 -4.61 -4.94 -7.98
CA SER A 128 -5.09 -3.87 -7.12
C SER A 128 -4.07 -3.51 -6.03
N ASN A 129 -3.52 -4.52 -5.35
CA ASN A 129 -2.53 -4.33 -4.31
C ASN A 129 -1.25 -3.69 -4.85
N GLU A 130 -0.78 -4.16 -6.01
CA GLU A 130 0.39 -3.62 -6.70
C GLU A 130 0.15 -2.17 -7.13
N LEU A 131 -1.01 -1.83 -7.70
CA LEU A 131 -1.35 -0.46 -8.09
C LEU A 131 -1.34 0.50 -6.89
N VAL A 132 -1.89 0.08 -5.74
CA VAL A 132 -1.88 0.88 -4.52
C VAL A 132 -0.46 1.07 -3.99
N GLN A 133 0.35 0.00 -3.95
CA GLN A 133 1.75 0.09 -3.52
C GLN A 133 2.57 0.99 -4.44
N HIS A 134 2.47 0.78 -5.75
CA HIS A 134 3.17 1.56 -6.76
C HIS A 134 2.75 3.04 -6.75
N SER A 135 1.52 3.37 -6.33
CA SER A 135 1.10 4.75 -6.15
C SER A 135 1.89 5.45 -5.03
N VAL A 136 2.17 4.73 -3.94
CA VAL A 136 2.96 5.21 -2.81
C VAL A 136 4.43 5.35 -3.21
N ASP A 137 4.97 4.37 -3.94
CA ASP A 137 6.37 4.39 -4.36
C ASP A 137 6.66 5.58 -5.29
N ILE A 138 5.79 5.86 -6.27
CA ILE A 138 5.94 7.04 -7.14
C ILE A 138 5.86 8.32 -6.31
N TYR A 139 4.91 8.41 -5.38
CA TYR A 139 4.74 9.60 -4.55
C TYR A 139 5.99 9.87 -3.70
N ASN A 140 6.49 8.85 -3.01
CA ASN A 140 7.70 8.94 -2.18
C ASN A 140 8.95 9.22 -3.03
N ALA A 141 9.07 8.61 -4.21
CA ALA A 141 10.18 8.89 -5.13
C ALA A 141 10.17 10.36 -5.57
N LYS A 142 8.99 10.92 -5.88
CA LYS A 142 8.85 12.34 -6.21
C LYS A 142 9.23 13.23 -5.02
N LEU A 143 8.82 12.87 -3.81
CA LEU A 143 9.17 13.60 -2.58
C LEU A 143 10.68 13.58 -2.31
N LYS A 144 11.34 12.44 -2.55
CA LYS A 144 12.80 12.29 -2.42
C LYS A 144 13.57 13.09 -3.48
N ASN A 145 13.04 13.18 -4.70
CA ASN A 145 13.67 13.89 -5.82
C ASN A 145 13.41 15.41 -5.77
N GLN A 146 12.34 15.84 -5.10
CA GLN A 146 12.18 17.23 -4.68
C GLN A 146 13.18 17.49 -3.55
N LYS A 147 14.36 18.02 -3.90
CA LYS A 147 15.41 18.39 -2.94
C LYS A 147 14.77 19.06 -1.72
N PRO A 148 15.13 18.65 -0.48
CA PRO A 148 14.65 19.35 0.69
C PRO A 148 15.10 20.81 0.57
N ALA A 149 14.16 21.76 0.57
CA ALA A 149 14.45 23.19 0.64
C ALA A 149 15.10 23.61 1.98
N ILE A 150 15.71 22.67 2.71
CA ILE A 150 16.21 22.79 4.07
C ILE A 150 17.73 22.54 4.13
N SER A 151 18.40 22.29 3.01
CA SER A 151 19.88 22.34 2.96
C SER A 151 20.44 23.77 2.91
N PHE A 152 19.76 24.75 3.54
CA PHE A 152 20.28 26.11 3.69
C PHE A 152 21.08 26.30 5.00
N ILE A 153 21.14 25.29 5.85
CA ILE A 153 22.08 25.24 6.98
C ILE A 153 23.03 24.08 6.73
N GLN A 154 23.99 24.30 5.84
CA GLN A 154 24.87 23.23 5.37
C GLN A 154 25.96 22.88 6.39
N GLN A 155 26.28 23.74 7.36
CA GLN A 155 27.17 23.43 8.48
C GLN A 155 26.85 24.28 9.71
N ILE A 156 26.32 23.66 10.76
CA ILE A 156 26.46 24.20 12.12
C ILE A 156 27.83 23.71 12.61
N ASN A 157 28.88 24.47 12.34
CA ASN A 157 30.19 24.17 12.92
C ASN A 157 30.20 24.68 14.37
N PHE A 158 30.09 23.75 15.32
CA PHE A 158 30.42 24.01 16.71
C PHE A 158 31.94 23.98 16.84
N GLY A 159 32.55 25.12 17.15
CA GLY A 159 33.99 25.25 17.26
C GLY A 159 34.40 26.49 18.03
N PHE A 160 35.70 26.67 18.17
CA PHE A 160 36.25 27.92 18.70
C PHE A 160 36.12 29.00 17.63
N THR A 161 35.45 30.10 17.98
CA THR A 161 35.41 31.29 17.12
C THR A 161 36.78 31.95 17.10
N GLU A 162 37.09 32.72 16.05
CA GLU A 162 38.34 33.51 15.92
C GLU A 162 38.59 34.45 17.12
N SER A 163 37.57 34.70 17.94
CA SER A 163 37.64 35.44 19.21
C SER A 163 37.97 34.60 20.46
N ASN A 164 38.41 33.34 20.34
CA ASN A 164 38.67 32.42 21.46
C ASN A 164 37.47 32.13 22.38
N GLY A 165 36.24 32.36 21.90
CA GLY A 165 35.01 31.90 22.55
C GLY A 165 34.54 30.54 22.04
N VAL A 166 33.74 29.83 22.85
CA VAL A 166 32.91 28.72 22.34
C VAL A 166 31.63 29.34 21.80
N GLY A 167 31.39 29.20 20.50
CA GLY A 167 30.26 29.87 19.85
C GLY A 167 29.75 29.13 18.62
N LEU A 168 28.53 29.49 18.22
CA LEU A 168 27.87 28.99 17.02
C LEU A 168 28.17 29.93 15.85
N THR A 169 28.99 29.48 14.90
CA THR A 169 29.20 30.21 13.63
C THR A 169 28.21 29.73 12.58
N LEU A 170 27.32 30.64 12.15
CA LEU A 170 26.44 30.45 11.01
C LEU A 170 27.09 31.11 9.79
N ARG A 171 27.39 30.33 8.75
CA ARG A 171 27.78 30.86 7.44
C ARG A 171 26.58 30.76 6.51
N PHE A 172 26.19 31.88 5.93
CA PHE A 172 25.11 32.02 4.96
C PHE A 172 25.63 31.78 3.54
#